data_AF-A0A2T4AI33-F1
#
_entry.id   AF-A0A2T4AI33-F1
#
_cell.length_a   1.000
_cell.length_b   1.000
_cell.length_c   1.000
_cell.angle_alpha   90.00
_cell.angle_beta   90.00
_cell.angle_gamma   90.00
#
_symmetry.space_group_name_H-M   'P 1'
#
loop_
_entity.id
_entity.type
_entity.pdbx_description
1 polymer ?
#
loop_
_entity_poly.entity_id
_entity_poly.type
_entity_poly.pdbx_seq_one_letter_code
_entity_poly.pdbx_strand_id
1 'polypeptide(L)'
;MAPPAKKRRTRGNAAAIAAEQAQEESRVEESKVEESKAEEPKVEESNPEESQPVETAPETAPEPTVEAKEEPDAAAKAQDRMARFKALQARAKKSSETNFKEATLESQRLSTNPSELTALHRRHAIASHKLLKADTEEAGEDFERKRAWDWTVDESEKWDKRMKKKGTHRDNNAFQDYHQEANKSYKRQLRNVNPDLEKYEKQKMAAIEKAAASGGLDIVETEDGELIAVDKDGSFYSTADTTSFTQNKPDKEAIDRLVKDLQRAEDVRLKKRKERMAQNGEDGDVTYINEKNKQFNQKLSRFYNKYTAEIRDSFERGTMI
;
A
#
# COMPACT_ATOMS: atom_id res chain seq x y z
N MET A 1 40.06 33.71 -30.45
CA MET A 1 39.67 33.48 -29.04
C MET A 1 38.98 32.12 -28.98
N ALA A 2 39.71 31.06 -28.62
CA ALA A 2 39.22 29.67 -28.62
C ALA A 2 38.91 29.21 -27.18
N PRO A 3 37.88 28.39 -26.94
CA PRO A 3 37.49 27.97 -25.60
C PRO A 3 38.45 26.91 -25.02
N PRO A 4 38.62 26.83 -23.68
CA PRO A 4 39.60 25.95 -23.06
C PRO A 4 39.19 24.47 -23.09
N ALA A 5 40.13 23.60 -23.46
CA ALA A 5 39.96 22.16 -23.52
C ALA A 5 39.75 21.53 -22.12
N LYS A 6 38.67 20.77 -21.95
CA LYS A 6 38.39 19.97 -20.74
C LYS A 6 39.40 18.82 -20.65
N LYS A 7 40.22 18.81 -19.58
CA LYS A 7 41.16 17.73 -19.27
C LYS A 7 40.41 16.41 -19.03
N ARG A 8 40.85 15.33 -19.69
CA ARG A 8 40.32 13.96 -19.55
C ARG A 8 40.54 13.47 -18.11
N ARG A 9 39.47 12.97 -17.48
CA ARG A 9 39.52 12.28 -16.19
C ARG A 9 40.29 10.96 -16.35
N THR A 10 41.28 10.73 -15.49
CA THR A 10 42.09 9.50 -15.48
C THR A 10 41.39 8.40 -14.68
N ARG A 11 41.70 7.13 -15.02
CA ARG A 11 41.08 5.91 -14.46
C ARG A 11 41.11 5.82 -12.93
N GLY A 12 42.04 6.49 -12.26
CA GLY A 12 42.10 6.54 -10.79
C GLY A 12 40.90 7.23 -10.13
N ASN A 13 40.35 8.29 -10.75
CA ASN A 13 39.18 8.99 -10.20
C ASN A 13 37.88 8.19 -10.38
N ALA A 14 37.81 7.28 -11.35
CA ALA A 14 36.65 6.41 -11.52
C ALA A 14 36.63 5.28 -10.46
N ALA A 15 37.80 4.76 -10.10
CA ALA A 15 37.94 3.73 -9.06
C ALA A 15 37.62 4.27 -7.65
N ALA A 16 38.02 5.51 -7.35
CA ALA A 16 37.70 6.16 -6.08
C ALA A 16 36.19 6.39 -5.90
N ILE A 17 35.49 6.83 -6.95
CA ILE A 17 34.04 7.05 -6.92
C ILE A 17 33.27 5.73 -6.80
N ALA A 18 33.77 4.66 -7.43
CA ALA A 18 33.16 3.32 -7.31
C ALA A 18 33.32 2.73 -5.89
N ALA A 19 34.45 3.00 -5.22
CA ALA A 19 34.66 2.58 -3.83
C ALA A 19 33.77 3.36 -2.85
N GLU A 20 33.57 4.66 -3.10
CA GLU A 20 32.70 5.52 -2.29
C GLU A 20 31.21 5.12 -2.44
N GLN A 21 30.78 4.76 -3.65
CA GLN A 21 29.42 4.26 -3.90
C GLN A 21 29.16 2.88 -3.27
N ALA A 22 30.16 1.99 -3.22
CA ALA A 22 30.03 0.68 -2.58
C ALA A 22 29.90 0.79 -1.05
N GLN A 23 30.57 1.76 -0.43
CA GLN A 23 30.43 2.05 1.01
C GLN A 23 29.09 2.73 1.36
N GLU A 24 28.53 3.50 0.44
CA GLU A 24 27.22 4.12 0.62
C GLU A 24 26.09 3.09 0.48
N GLU A 25 26.23 2.08 -0.40
CA GLU A 25 25.26 0.97 -0.52
C GLU A 25 25.26 0.03 0.70
N SER A 26 26.42 -0.26 1.31
CA SER A 26 26.47 -1.10 2.52
C SER A 26 25.86 -0.42 3.74
N ARG A 27 26.00 0.91 3.85
CA ARG A 27 25.42 1.71 4.94
C ARG A 27 23.90 1.84 4.86
N VAL A 28 23.33 1.77 3.65
CA VAL A 28 21.88 1.75 3.43
C VAL A 28 21.29 0.37 3.75
N GLU A 29 22.04 -0.72 3.54
CA GLU A 29 21.60 -2.07 3.94
C GLU A 29 21.54 -2.27 5.46
N GLU A 30 22.49 -1.74 6.25
CA GLU A 30 22.44 -1.82 7.73
C GLU A 30 21.27 -1.04 8.33
N SER A 31 20.99 0.18 7.83
CA SER A 31 19.90 1.01 8.35
C SER A 31 18.48 0.46 8.15
N LYS A 32 18.32 -0.55 7.27
CA LYS A 32 17.02 -1.13 6.93
C LYS A 32 16.69 -2.39 7.73
N VAL A 33 17.68 -3.00 8.37
CA VAL A 33 17.52 -4.24 9.16
C VAL A 33 17.00 -3.95 10.57
N GLU A 34 17.21 -2.74 11.10
CA GLU A 34 16.74 -2.36 12.45
C GLU A 34 15.24 -1.99 12.53
N GLU A 35 14.58 -1.65 11.42
CA GLU A 35 13.20 -1.11 11.46
C GLU A 35 12.10 -2.19 11.47
N SER A 36 12.42 -3.49 11.40
CA SER A 36 11.41 -4.56 11.26
C SER A 36 11.18 -5.44 12.49
N LYS A 37 11.60 -5.02 13.69
CA LYS A 37 11.44 -5.81 14.92
C LYS A 37 10.59 -5.10 15.97
N ALA A 38 9.28 -5.01 15.77
CA ALA A 38 8.25 -4.97 16.84
C ALA A 38 6.83 -4.77 16.27
N GLU A 39 6.04 -5.85 16.16
CA GLU A 39 4.60 -5.84 16.49
C GLU A 39 4.03 -7.27 16.36
N GLU A 40 3.75 -7.92 17.49
CA GLU A 40 2.84 -9.07 17.57
C GLU A 40 1.38 -8.57 17.56
N PRO A 41 0.43 -9.36 17.03
CA PRO A 41 -0.93 -9.33 17.57
C PRO A 41 -1.44 -10.72 17.98
N LYS A 42 -1.69 -10.79 19.29
CA LYS A 42 -2.81 -11.39 20.04
C LYS A 42 -3.89 -12.12 19.22
N VAL A 43 -4.08 -13.40 19.57
CA VAL A 43 -5.14 -14.31 19.12
C VAL A 43 -6.44 -14.01 19.86
N GLU A 44 -7.54 -13.87 19.12
CA GLU A 44 -8.92 -13.87 19.63
C GLU A 44 -9.66 -15.06 19.00
N GLU A 45 -10.25 -15.89 19.85
CA GLU A 45 -11.07 -17.06 19.49
C GLU A 45 -12.44 -16.62 18.94
N SER A 46 -12.89 -17.26 17.87
CA SER A 46 -14.33 -17.33 17.56
C SER A 46 -14.70 -18.67 16.91
N ASN A 47 -15.55 -19.37 17.64
CA ASN A 47 -16.36 -20.55 17.36
C ASN A 47 -17.00 -20.60 15.96
N PRO A 48 -17.07 -21.76 15.26
CA PRO A 48 -17.91 -21.92 14.08
C PRO A 48 -19.29 -22.49 14.46
N GLU A 49 -20.31 -21.66 14.33
CA GLU A 49 -21.72 -22.03 14.41
C GLU A 49 -22.20 -22.50 13.02
N GLU A 50 -22.61 -23.77 12.97
CA GLU A 50 -23.76 -24.33 12.26
C GLU A 50 -24.22 -23.69 10.92
N SER A 51 -24.03 -24.43 9.82
CA SER A 51 -24.76 -24.19 8.56
C SER A 51 -25.33 -25.49 8.02
N GLN A 52 -26.66 -25.59 8.11
CA GLN A 52 -27.49 -26.61 7.49
C GLN A 52 -27.44 -26.52 5.94
N PRO A 53 -27.64 -27.63 5.21
CA PRO A 53 -27.59 -27.65 3.75
C PRO A 53 -28.92 -27.18 3.15
N VAL A 54 -28.86 -26.21 2.24
CA VAL A 54 -29.99 -25.78 1.40
C VAL A 54 -30.04 -26.65 0.15
N GLU A 55 -31.18 -27.31 -0.04
CA GLU A 55 -31.58 -28.01 -1.26
C GLU A 55 -31.55 -27.07 -2.48
N THR A 56 -30.79 -27.45 -3.50
CA THR A 56 -31.09 -27.03 -4.88
C THR A 56 -30.87 -28.22 -5.81
N ALA A 57 -31.96 -28.62 -6.45
CA ALA A 57 -31.99 -29.62 -7.50
C ALA A 57 -31.20 -29.13 -8.74
N PRO A 58 -30.61 -30.06 -9.49
CA PRO A 58 -30.78 -30.00 -10.93
C PRO A 58 -31.31 -31.31 -11.51
N GLU A 59 -32.27 -31.10 -12.39
CA GLU A 59 -32.96 -32.04 -13.25
C GLU A 59 -32.02 -32.60 -14.35
N THR A 60 -32.28 -33.87 -14.69
CA THR A 60 -32.14 -34.51 -16.01
C THR A 60 -30.76 -34.66 -16.69
N ALA A 61 -30.24 -35.90 -16.64
CA ALA A 61 -29.58 -36.58 -17.77
C ALA A 61 -29.90 -38.09 -17.71
N PRO A 62 -30.05 -38.79 -18.86
CA PRO A 62 -30.89 -39.96 -18.99
C PRO A 62 -30.26 -41.26 -18.48
N GLU A 63 -31.13 -42.17 -18.04
CA GLU A 63 -30.86 -43.55 -17.64
C GLU A 63 -30.06 -44.32 -18.70
N PRO A 64 -29.04 -45.12 -18.32
CA PRO A 64 -28.60 -46.21 -19.17
C PRO A 64 -29.60 -47.36 -19.03
N THR A 65 -30.25 -47.62 -20.15
CA THR A 65 -31.11 -48.76 -20.43
C THR A 65 -30.44 -50.07 -20.01
N VAL A 66 -31.24 -50.92 -19.38
CA VAL A 66 -30.90 -52.25 -18.91
C VAL A 66 -30.62 -53.15 -20.12
N GLU A 67 -29.36 -53.40 -20.43
CA GLU A 67 -28.96 -54.50 -21.32
C GLU A 67 -28.25 -55.57 -20.51
N ALA A 68 -28.93 -56.71 -20.38
CA ALA A 68 -28.38 -57.94 -19.83
C ALA A 68 -27.19 -58.40 -20.69
N LYS A 69 -26.00 -58.44 -20.09
CA LYS A 69 -24.86 -59.23 -20.57
C LYS A 69 -24.42 -60.16 -19.46
N GLU A 70 -24.73 -61.44 -19.70
CA GLU A 70 -24.08 -62.67 -19.28
C GLU A 70 -23.18 -62.57 -18.06
N GLU A 71 -23.52 -63.31 -17.00
CA GLU A 71 -22.64 -63.61 -15.86
C GLU A 71 -21.22 -63.92 -16.33
N PRO A 72 -20.24 -63.00 -16.15
CA PRO A 72 -18.86 -63.34 -16.47
C PRO A 72 -18.39 -64.42 -15.50
N ASP A 73 -17.64 -65.39 -16.04
CA ASP A 73 -16.97 -66.44 -15.28
C ASP A 73 -16.33 -65.86 -14.00
N ALA A 74 -16.41 -66.58 -12.89
CA ALA A 74 -16.02 -66.06 -11.57
C ALA A 74 -14.58 -65.51 -11.57
N ALA A 75 -13.72 -66.04 -12.45
CA ALA A 75 -12.37 -65.57 -12.73
C ALA A 75 -12.32 -64.16 -13.36
N ALA A 76 -13.17 -63.84 -14.35
CA ALA A 76 -13.24 -62.52 -14.98
C ALA A 76 -13.78 -61.45 -14.00
N LYS A 77 -14.81 -61.78 -13.21
CA LYS A 77 -15.27 -60.92 -12.10
C LYS A 77 -14.16 -60.67 -11.06
N ALA A 78 -13.32 -61.67 -10.80
CA ALA A 78 -12.17 -61.52 -9.90
C ALA A 78 -11.09 -60.60 -10.49
N GLN A 79 -10.82 -60.69 -11.80
CA GLN A 79 -9.89 -59.80 -12.50
C GLN A 79 -10.40 -58.34 -12.52
N ASP A 80 -11.69 -58.11 -12.76
CA ASP A 80 -12.29 -56.76 -12.69
C ASP A 80 -12.23 -56.17 -11.28
N ARG A 81 -12.48 -56.99 -10.24
CA ARG A 81 -12.28 -56.57 -8.84
C ARG A 81 -10.82 -56.22 -8.57
N MET A 82 -9.86 -56.99 -9.08
CA MET A 82 -8.43 -56.68 -8.95
C MET A 82 -8.02 -55.42 -9.72
N ALA A 83 -8.57 -55.19 -10.92
CA ALA A 83 -8.31 -53.99 -11.70
C ALA A 83 -8.87 -52.74 -11.02
N ARG A 84 -10.10 -52.81 -10.48
CA ARG A 84 -10.70 -51.74 -9.67
C ARG A 84 -9.90 -51.48 -8.40
N PHE A 85 -9.41 -52.52 -7.74
CA PHE A 85 -8.55 -52.39 -6.57
C PHE A 85 -7.20 -51.73 -6.91
N LYS A 86 -6.56 -52.12 -8.02
CA LYS A 86 -5.34 -51.47 -8.51
C LYS A 86 -5.58 -50.00 -8.89
N ALA A 87 -6.71 -49.69 -9.51
CA ALA A 87 -7.10 -48.32 -9.82
C ALA A 87 -7.34 -47.49 -8.55
N LEU A 88 -7.97 -48.08 -7.53
CA LEU A 88 -8.17 -47.47 -6.21
C LEU A 88 -6.83 -47.24 -5.50
N GLN A 89 -5.91 -48.21 -5.55
CA GLN A 89 -4.56 -48.06 -5.03
C GLN A 89 -3.78 -46.96 -5.76
N ALA A 90 -3.88 -46.87 -7.09
CA ALA A 90 -3.24 -45.82 -7.86
C ALA A 90 -3.83 -44.43 -7.54
N ARG A 91 -5.15 -44.33 -7.33
CA ARG A 91 -5.80 -43.10 -6.88
C ARG A 91 -5.34 -42.71 -5.48
N ALA A 92 -5.26 -43.66 -4.55
CA ALA A 92 -4.77 -43.44 -3.19
C ALA A 92 -3.31 -42.95 -3.17
N LYS A 93 -2.44 -43.55 -4.01
CA LYS A 93 -1.05 -43.11 -4.19
C LYS A 93 -0.96 -41.70 -4.77
N LYS A 94 -1.72 -41.39 -5.82
CA LYS A 94 -1.79 -40.05 -6.40
C LYS A 94 -2.25 -39.02 -5.36
N SER A 95 -3.29 -39.32 -4.58
CA SER A 95 -3.75 -38.41 -3.52
C SER A 95 -2.71 -38.23 -2.41
N SER A 96 -2.00 -39.28 -2.01
CA SER A 96 -0.93 -39.11 -1.01
C SER A 96 0.24 -38.28 -1.56
N GLU A 97 0.59 -38.45 -2.82
CA GLU A 97 1.64 -37.66 -3.47
C GLU A 97 1.24 -36.19 -3.65
N THR A 98 -0.01 -35.91 -4.03
CA THR A 98 -0.50 -34.52 -4.11
C THR A 98 -0.54 -33.88 -2.74
N ASN A 99 -1.07 -34.57 -1.73
CA ASN A 99 -1.11 -34.05 -0.37
C ASN A 99 0.29 -33.80 0.19
N PHE A 100 1.26 -34.68 -0.08
CA PHE A 100 2.65 -34.48 0.31
C PHE A 100 3.30 -33.29 -0.43
N LYS A 101 3.05 -33.16 -1.75
CA LYS A 101 3.51 -32.01 -2.52
C LYS A 101 2.89 -30.71 -2.04
N GLU A 102 1.61 -30.69 -1.71
CA GLU A 102 0.93 -29.50 -1.20
C GLU A 102 1.42 -29.13 0.21
N ALA A 103 1.59 -30.10 1.11
CA ALA A 103 2.15 -29.86 2.44
C ALA A 103 3.60 -29.34 2.38
N THR A 104 4.41 -29.84 1.45
CA THR A 104 5.79 -29.34 1.24
C THR A 104 5.80 -27.95 0.59
N LEU A 105 4.91 -27.66 -0.35
CA LEU A 105 4.76 -26.32 -0.92
C LEU A 105 4.22 -25.31 0.09
N GLU A 106 3.29 -25.72 0.96
CA GLU A 106 2.79 -24.91 2.06
C GLU A 106 3.93 -24.58 3.05
N SER A 107 4.73 -25.57 3.45
CA SER A 107 5.88 -25.33 4.33
C SER A 107 6.92 -24.41 3.69
N GLN A 108 7.12 -24.52 2.37
CA GLN A 108 7.97 -23.59 1.60
C GLN A 108 7.37 -22.18 1.53
N ARG A 109 6.06 -22.03 1.32
CA ARG A 109 5.40 -20.72 1.32
C ARG A 109 5.49 -20.04 2.68
N LEU A 110 5.31 -20.81 3.75
CA LEU A 110 5.46 -20.34 5.13
C LEU A 110 6.91 -19.97 5.45
N SER A 111 7.90 -20.65 4.86
CA SER A 111 9.32 -20.32 5.06
C SER A 111 9.80 -19.14 4.22
N THR A 112 9.18 -18.85 3.08
CA THR A 112 9.52 -17.68 2.27
C THR A 112 8.92 -16.41 2.83
N ASN A 113 9.77 -15.50 3.33
CA ASN A 113 9.34 -14.17 3.73
C ASN A 113 8.92 -13.35 2.48
N PRO A 114 7.69 -12.78 2.44
CA PRO A 114 7.25 -11.98 1.30
C PRO A 114 8.15 -10.78 0.98
N SER A 115 8.78 -10.18 2.00
CA SER A 115 9.72 -9.06 1.85
C SER A 115 10.98 -9.48 1.08
N GLU A 116 11.54 -10.63 1.39
CA GLU A 116 12.73 -11.19 0.73
C GLU A 116 12.44 -11.55 -0.72
N LEU A 117 11.26 -12.12 -1.01
CA LEU A 117 10.82 -12.40 -2.38
C LEU A 117 10.76 -11.11 -3.23
N THR A 118 10.20 -10.02 -2.68
CA THR A 118 10.19 -8.74 -3.40
C THR A 118 11.60 -8.18 -3.63
N ALA A 119 12.51 -8.36 -2.67
CA ALA A 119 13.91 -7.95 -2.82
C ALA A 119 14.63 -8.78 -3.90
N LEU A 120 14.43 -10.10 -3.92
CA LEU A 120 14.94 -10.99 -4.96
C LEU A 120 14.41 -10.61 -6.34
N HIS A 121 13.10 -10.38 -6.49
CA HIS A 121 12.51 -9.96 -7.76
C HIS A 121 13.09 -8.62 -8.24
N ARG A 122 13.32 -7.66 -7.33
CA ARG A 122 13.99 -6.39 -7.67
C ARG A 122 15.43 -6.61 -8.12
N ARG A 123 16.20 -7.43 -7.39
CA ARG A 123 17.60 -7.77 -7.75
C ARG A 123 17.66 -8.46 -9.11
N HIS A 124 16.75 -9.41 -9.37
CA HIS A 124 16.61 -10.08 -10.65
C HIS A 124 16.25 -9.11 -11.78
N ALA A 125 15.27 -8.22 -11.58
CA ALA A 125 14.89 -7.22 -12.58
C ALA A 125 16.03 -6.22 -12.88
N ILE A 126 16.81 -5.83 -11.87
CA ILE A 126 17.99 -4.98 -12.06
C ILE A 126 19.05 -5.74 -12.85
N ALA A 127 19.29 -7.01 -12.52
CA ALA A 127 20.26 -7.85 -13.22
C ALA A 127 19.88 -8.07 -14.68
N SER A 128 18.63 -8.44 -14.97
CA SER A 128 18.14 -8.61 -16.34
C SER A 128 18.20 -7.32 -17.15
N HIS A 129 17.86 -6.18 -16.55
CA HIS A 129 18.03 -4.87 -17.20
C HIS A 129 19.50 -4.55 -17.48
N LYS A 130 20.43 -4.85 -16.56
CA LYS A 130 21.87 -4.64 -16.77
C LYS A 130 22.42 -5.54 -17.88
N LEU A 131 22.00 -6.81 -17.91
CA LEU A 131 22.36 -7.75 -18.98
C LEU A 131 21.85 -7.26 -20.34
N LEU A 132 20.55 -6.95 -20.43
CA LEU A 132 19.96 -6.48 -21.67
C LEU A 132 20.61 -5.18 -22.17
N LYS A 133 20.95 -4.26 -21.26
CA LYS A 133 21.74 -3.06 -21.61
C LYS A 133 23.11 -3.43 -22.19
N ALA A 134 23.84 -4.33 -21.54
CA ALA A 134 25.15 -4.78 -22.03
C ALA A 134 25.05 -5.46 -23.40
N ASP A 135 24.08 -6.34 -23.60
CA ASP A 135 23.85 -7.04 -24.88
C ASP A 135 23.53 -6.04 -26.00
N THR A 136 22.73 -5.00 -25.73
CA THR A 136 22.42 -3.96 -26.72
C THR A 136 23.61 -3.05 -27.04
N GLU A 137 24.43 -2.74 -26.04
CA GLU A 137 25.66 -1.95 -26.23
C GLU A 137 26.72 -2.76 -27.01
N GLU A 138 26.82 -4.08 -26.77
CA GLU A 138 27.69 -4.99 -27.52
C GLU A 138 27.24 -5.15 -28.98
N ALA A 139 25.92 -5.14 -29.23
CA ALA A 139 25.36 -5.07 -30.58
C ALA A 139 25.56 -3.72 -31.28
N GLY A 140 26.05 -2.69 -30.56
CA GLY A 140 26.27 -1.34 -31.08
C GLY A 140 25.01 -0.47 -31.17
N GLU A 141 23.92 -0.86 -30.50
CA GLU A 141 22.67 -0.09 -30.43
C GLU A 141 22.60 0.79 -29.18
N ASP A 142 21.98 1.98 -29.28
CA ASP A 142 21.70 2.84 -28.12
C ASP A 142 20.51 2.27 -27.31
N PHE A 143 20.79 1.65 -26.16
CA PHE A 143 19.76 1.06 -25.27
C PHE A 143 18.63 2.05 -24.91
N GLU A 144 18.99 3.28 -24.52
CA GLU A 144 18.01 4.28 -24.08
C GLU A 144 17.12 4.75 -25.24
N ARG A 145 17.67 4.78 -26.46
CA ARG A 145 16.90 5.11 -27.66
C ARG A 145 15.88 4.01 -27.91
N LYS A 146 16.30 2.74 -27.99
CA LYS A 146 15.43 1.57 -28.21
C LYS A 146 14.30 1.51 -27.19
N ARG A 147 14.60 1.75 -25.90
CA ARG A 147 13.59 1.83 -24.84
C ARG A 147 12.61 3.00 -25.03
N ALA A 148 13.10 4.17 -25.47
CA ALA A 148 12.25 5.34 -25.70
C ALA A 148 11.28 5.15 -26.88
N TRP A 149 11.58 4.27 -27.83
CA TRP A 149 10.65 3.91 -28.91
C TRP A 149 9.39 3.20 -28.39
N ASP A 150 9.52 2.43 -27.30
CA ASP A 150 8.41 1.68 -26.72
C ASP A 150 7.53 2.54 -25.80
N TRP A 151 7.92 3.78 -25.49
CA TRP A 151 7.13 4.66 -24.63
C TRP A 151 5.97 5.30 -25.38
N THR A 152 4.76 5.01 -24.92
CA THR A 152 3.56 5.71 -25.37
C THR A 152 3.48 7.10 -24.73
N VAL A 153 2.83 8.04 -25.42
CA VAL A 153 2.62 9.42 -24.92
C VAL A 153 1.90 9.40 -23.57
N ASP A 154 0.86 8.56 -23.44
CA ASP A 154 0.09 8.43 -22.21
C ASP A 154 0.90 7.92 -21.02
N GLU A 155 1.83 6.99 -21.25
CA GLU A 155 2.72 6.48 -20.22
C GLU A 155 3.73 7.53 -19.77
N SER A 156 4.31 8.27 -20.72
CA SER A 156 5.21 9.39 -20.44
C SER A 156 4.50 10.47 -19.61
N GLU A 157 3.28 10.86 -19.98
CA GLU A 157 2.51 11.84 -19.20
C GLU A 157 2.18 11.35 -17.78
N LYS A 158 1.78 10.09 -17.63
CA LYS A 158 1.50 9.49 -16.31
C LYS A 158 2.77 9.45 -15.45
N TRP A 159 3.91 9.14 -16.06
CA TRP A 159 5.21 9.17 -15.41
C TRP A 159 5.57 10.58 -14.94
N ASP A 160 5.42 11.58 -15.80
CA ASP A 160 5.71 12.97 -15.47
C ASP A 160 4.78 13.51 -14.38
N LYS A 161 3.48 13.18 -14.44
CA LYS A 161 2.50 13.49 -13.37
C LYS A 161 2.95 12.87 -12.04
N ARG A 162 3.44 11.62 -12.06
CA ARG A 162 3.96 10.93 -10.87
C ARG A 162 5.23 11.59 -10.34
N MET A 163 6.18 11.93 -11.20
CA MET A 163 7.44 12.58 -10.82
C MET A 163 7.22 13.99 -10.29
N LYS A 164 6.34 14.78 -10.94
CA LYS A 164 5.90 16.09 -10.46
C LYS A 164 5.21 15.98 -9.09
N LYS A 165 4.33 15.00 -8.92
CA LYS A 165 3.72 14.73 -7.60
C LYS A 165 4.80 14.41 -6.57
N LYS A 166 5.77 13.53 -6.86
CA LYS A 166 6.87 13.22 -5.94
C LYS A 166 7.72 14.47 -5.59
N GLY A 167 8.04 15.30 -6.59
CA GLY A 167 8.75 16.56 -6.40
C GLY A 167 8.00 17.51 -5.47
N THR A 168 6.72 17.77 -5.76
CA THR A 168 5.88 18.62 -4.89
C THR A 168 5.75 18.08 -3.47
N HIS A 169 5.73 16.75 -3.27
CA HIS A 169 5.69 16.19 -1.91
C HIS A 169 7.01 16.35 -1.15
N ARG A 170 8.15 16.26 -1.86
CA ARG A 170 9.47 16.53 -1.28
C ARG A 170 9.59 17.99 -0.85
N ASP A 171 9.19 18.91 -1.73
CA ASP A 171 9.34 20.34 -1.51
C ASP A 171 8.35 20.83 -0.43
N ASN A 172 7.12 20.26 -0.37
CA ASN A 172 6.11 20.55 0.66
C ASN A 172 6.27 19.75 1.98
N ASN A 173 7.48 19.23 2.25
CA ASN A 173 7.76 18.54 3.51
C ASN A 173 7.99 19.52 4.67
N ALA A 174 8.68 20.64 4.41
CA ALA A 174 8.95 21.66 5.41
C ALA A 174 7.69 22.48 5.74
N PHE A 175 7.56 22.88 7.00
CA PHE A 175 6.53 23.82 7.41
C PHE A 175 6.77 25.19 6.76
N GLN A 176 5.74 25.73 6.10
CA GLN A 176 5.77 27.07 5.48
C GLN A 176 4.71 27.97 6.14
N ASP A 177 3.45 27.52 6.11
CA ASP A 177 2.29 28.28 6.61
C ASP A 177 1.26 27.33 7.26
N TYR A 178 0.52 27.86 8.25
CA TYR A 178 -0.56 27.17 8.93
C TYR A 178 -1.69 26.80 7.99
N HIS A 179 -2.03 27.65 7.02
CA HIS A 179 -3.12 27.37 6.09
C HIS A 179 -2.79 26.18 5.17
N GLN A 180 -1.54 26.08 4.72
CA GLN A 180 -1.07 24.96 3.91
C GLN A 180 -1.01 23.65 4.71
N GLU A 181 -0.53 23.69 5.95
CA GLU A 181 -0.49 22.51 6.82
C GLU A 181 -1.90 22.03 7.20
N ALA A 182 -2.83 22.94 7.45
CA ALA A 182 -4.24 22.63 7.68
C ALA A 182 -4.86 21.94 6.45
N ASN A 183 -4.59 22.45 5.25
CA ASN A 183 -5.03 21.81 4.00
C ASN A 183 -4.42 20.42 3.81
N LYS A 184 -3.16 20.22 4.18
CA LYS A 184 -2.48 18.91 4.13
C LYS A 184 -3.11 17.92 5.12
N SER A 185 -3.41 18.37 6.34
CA SER A 185 -4.13 17.53 7.31
C SER A 185 -5.54 17.19 6.85
N TYR A 186 -6.26 18.16 6.29
CA TYR A 186 -7.60 17.95 5.77
C TYR A 186 -7.62 16.94 4.61
N LYS A 187 -6.73 17.08 3.62
CA LYS A 187 -6.60 16.12 2.51
C LYS A 187 -6.24 14.72 2.99
N ARG A 188 -5.41 14.59 4.03
CA ARG A 188 -5.08 13.31 4.64
C ARG A 188 -6.29 12.70 5.35
N GLN A 189 -7.05 13.51 6.09
CA GLN A 189 -8.28 13.07 6.74
C GLN A 189 -9.30 12.61 5.71
N LEU A 190 -9.53 13.39 4.64
CA LEU A 190 -10.42 13.00 3.53
C LEU A 190 -10.07 11.65 2.91
N ARG A 191 -8.78 11.35 2.73
CA ARG A 191 -8.34 10.05 2.21
C ARG A 191 -8.66 8.88 3.13
N ASN A 192 -8.81 9.14 4.43
CA ASN A 192 -9.12 8.12 5.43
C ASN A 192 -10.63 7.98 5.69
N VAL A 193 -11.46 8.90 5.19
CA VAL A 193 -12.91 8.80 5.30
C VAL A 193 -13.42 7.78 4.30
N ASN A 194 -14.17 6.78 4.78
CA ASN A 194 -14.86 5.79 3.95
C ASN A 194 -16.37 6.11 3.97
N PRO A 195 -16.93 6.66 2.87
CA PRO A 195 -18.35 6.94 2.77
C PRO A 195 -19.18 5.66 2.66
N ASP A 196 -20.30 5.59 3.39
CA ASP A 196 -21.30 4.54 3.27
C ASP A 196 -22.35 4.94 2.22
N LEU A 197 -22.22 4.37 1.02
CA LEU A 197 -23.07 4.71 -0.13
C LEU A 197 -24.52 4.24 0.06
N GLU A 198 -24.74 3.09 0.69
CA GLU A 198 -26.09 2.56 0.91
C GLU A 198 -26.89 3.42 1.90
N LYS A 199 -26.25 3.84 2.99
CA LYS A 199 -26.88 4.76 3.96
C LYS A 199 -27.19 6.11 3.30
N TYR A 200 -26.28 6.60 2.46
CA TYR A 200 -26.49 7.82 1.69
C TYR A 200 -27.68 7.69 0.73
N GLU A 201 -27.79 6.61 -0.04
CA GLU A 201 -28.91 6.38 -0.97
C GLU A 201 -30.26 6.28 -0.24
N LYS A 202 -30.32 5.58 0.90
CA LYS A 202 -31.53 5.51 1.72
C LYS A 202 -31.95 6.89 2.25
N GLN A 203 -30.99 7.67 2.74
CA GLN A 203 -31.25 9.04 3.19
C GLN A 203 -31.67 9.95 2.03
N LYS A 204 -31.06 9.76 0.86
CA LYS A 204 -31.38 10.46 -0.38
C LYS A 204 -32.83 10.18 -0.78
N MET A 205 -33.22 8.91 -0.87
CA MET A 205 -34.59 8.52 -1.23
C MET A 205 -35.62 9.04 -0.22
N ALA A 206 -35.37 8.89 1.08
CA ALA A 206 -36.27 9.40 2.13
C ALA A 206 -36.44 10.94 2.07
N ALA A 207 -35.38 11.67 1.72
CA ALA A 207 -35.45 13.11 1.56
C ALA A 207 -36.23 13.52 0.29
N ILE A 208 -36.10 12.77 -0.81
CA ILE A 208 -36.92 12.95 -2.02
C ILE A 208 -38.40 12.66 -1.72
N GLU A 209 -38.70 11.56 -1.04
CA GLU A 209 -40.07 11.21 -0.64
C GLU A 209 -40.70 12.28 0.25
N LYS A 210 -39.93 12.82 1.21
CA LYS A 210 -40.38 13.92 2.08
C LYS A 210 -40.64 15.20 1.28
N ALA A 211 -39.75 15.55 0.35
CA ALA A 211 -39.91 16.72 -0.50
C ALA A 211 -41.14 16.59 -1.42
N ALA A 212 -41.34 15.41 -2.01
CA ALA A 212 -42.52 15.08 -2.80
C ALA A 212 -43.82 15.15 -1.97
N ALA A 213 -43.81 14.61 -0.74
CA ALA A 213 -44.96 14.66 0.17
C ALA A 213 -45.27 16.09 0.64
N SER A 214 -44.26 16.95 0.78
CA SER A 214 -44.43 18.37 1.10
C SER A 214 -44.84 19.23 -0.11
N GLY A 215 -44.88 18.66 -1.32
CA GLY A 215 -45.18 19.40 -2.56
C GLY A 215 -44.06 20.36 -2.99
N GLY A 216 -42.84 20.22 -2.47
CA GLY A 216 -41.70 21.09 -2.78
C GLY A 216 -40.90 20.68 -4.03
N LEU A 217 -41.32 19.61 -4.71
CA LEU A 217 -40.76 19.17 -5.98
C LEU A 217 -41.59 19.74 -7.13
N ASP A 218 -41.06 20.75 -7.82
CA ASP A 218 -41.67 21.30 -9.04
C ASP A 218 -41.27 20.39 -10.21
N ILE A 219 -42.24 19.85 -10.93
CA ILE A 219 -42.01 19.02 -12.11
C ILE A 219 -41.90 19.98 -13.31
N VAL A 220 -40.67 20.23 -13.75
CA VAL A 220 -40.41 21.10 -14.90
C VAL A 220 -40.21 20.23 -16.14
N GLU A 221 -41.10 20.38 -17.12
CA GLU A 221 -40.94 19.79 -18.44
C GLU A 221 -39.92 20.62 -19.23
N THR A 222 -38.80 20.00 -19.59
CA THR A 222 -37.77 20.65 -20.43
C THR A 222 -38.23 20.72 -21.89
N GLU A 223 -37.60 21.58 -22.71
CA GLU A 223 -37.96 21.78 -24.13
C GLU A 223 -37.88 20.48 -24.97
N ASP A 224 -37.16 19.46 -24.47
CA ASP A 224 -37.03 18.13 -25.07
C ASP A 224 -38.09 17.11 -24.58
N GLY A 225 -39.03 17.52 -23.71
CA GLY A 225 -40.12 16.66 -23.19
C GLY A 225 -39.72 15.75 -22.02
N GLU A 226 -38.52 15.89 -21.45
CA GLU A 226 -38.12 15.19 -20.23
C GLU A 226 -38.63 15.95 -18.99
N LEU A 227 -39.38 15.27 -18.11
CA LEU A 227 -39.82 15.82 -16.82
C LEU A 227 -38.69 15.71 -15.79
N ILE A 228 -38.14 16.85 -15.40
CA ILE A 228 -37.10 16.96 -14.38
C ILE A 228 -37.73 17.47 -13.08
N ALA A 229 -37.58 16.71 -12.01
CA ALA A 229 -37.98 17.14 -10.68
C ALA A 229 -36.94 18.13 -10.11
N VAL A 230 -37.29 19.41 -10.07
CA VAL A 230 -36.42 20.48 -9.55
C VAL A 230 -36.90 20.86 -8.14
N ASP A 231 -36.01 20.68 -7.15
CA ASP A 231 -36.22 21.12 -5.77
C ASP A 231 -36.00 22.64 -5.68
N LYS A 232 -37.09 23.40 -5.61
CA LYS A 232 -37.08 24.87 -5.64
C LYS A 232 -36.81 25.48 -4.26
N ASP A 233 -37.23 24.77 -3.22
CA ASP A 233 -37.13 25.21 -1.83
C ASP A 233 -35.78 24.80 -1.17
N GLY A 234 -34.92 24.07 -1.91
CA GLY A 234 -33.64 23.57 -1.41
C GLY A 234 -33.80 22.58 -0.25
N SER A 235 -34.95 21.94 -0.16
CA SER A 235 -35.31 21.02 0.92
C SER A 235 -34.45 19.74 0.88
N PHE A 236 -34.03 19.35 -0.32
CA PHE A 236 -33.25 18.17 -0.63
C PHE A 236 -31.79 18.51 -0.92
N TYR A 237 -31.53 19.51 -1.76
CA TYR A 237 -30.20 20.10 -1.94
C TYR A 237 -30.14 21.45 -1.23
N SER A 238 -29.59 21.46 0.00
CA SER A 238 -29.53 22.66 0.81
C SER A 238 -28.82 23.80 0.07
N THR A 239 -29.54 24.87 -0.23
CA THR A 239 -28.95 26.12 -0.71
C THR A 239 -28.52 26.98 0.48
N ALA A 240 -27.75 28.04 0.23
CA ALA A 240 -27.21 28.92 1.29
C ALA A 240 -28.29 29.49 2.24
N ASP A 241 -29.53 29.61 1.75
CA ASP A 241 -30.65 30.20 2.50
C ASP A 241 -31.49 29.14 3.26
N THR A 242 -31.19 27.85 3.09
CA THR A 242 -31.95 26.77 3.74
C THR A 242 -31.49 26.49 5.18
N THR A 243 -32.46 26.34 6.10
CA THR A 243 -32.21 26.10 7.53
C THR A 243 -32.35 24.63 7.95
N SER A 244 -32.55 23.71 7.00
CA SER A 244 -32.86 22.29 7.23
C SER A 244 -31.76 21.54 8.00
N PHE A 245 -30.50 21.98 7.91
CA PHE A 245 -29.38 21.43 8.68
C PHE A 245 -29.59 21.47 10.20
N THR A 246 -30.34 22.45 10.71
CA THR A 246 -30.58 22.62 12.17
C THR A 246 -31.38 21.48 12.79
N GLN A 247 -32.15 20.74 11.99
CA GLN A 247 -33.00 19.65 12.45
C GLN A 247 -32.33 18.26 12.32
N ASN A 248 -31.14 18.19 11.73
CA ASN A 248 -30.44 16.93 11.54
C ASN A 248 -29.82 16.44 12.87
N LYS A 249 -30.34 15.31 13.39
CA LYS A 249 -29.77 14.61 14.54
C LYS A 249 -29.01 13.40 14.00
N PRO A 250 -27.66 13.44 13.93
CA PRO A 250 -26.89 12.32 13.45
C PRO A 250 -27.07 11.11 14.38
N ASP A 251 -26.98 9.95 13.77
CA ASP A 251 -27.01 8.67 14.47
C ASP A 251 -25.82 8.53 15.44
N LYS A 252 -26.04 7.88 16.59
CA LYS A 252 -25.02 7.73 17.63
C LYS A 252 -23.80 6.98 17.11
N GLU A 253 -24.00 5.97 16.27
CA GLU A 253 -22.91 5.23 15.65
C GLU A 253 -22.02 6.13 14.77
N ALA A 254 -22.61 7.11 14.08
CA ALA A 254 -21.84 8.04 13.25
C ALA A 254 -21.00 8.99 14.10
N ILE A 255 -21.53 9.42 15.25
CA ILE A 255 -20.79 10.20 16.24
C ILE A 255 -19.62 9.38 16.80
N ASP A 256 -19.86 8.12 17.17
CA ASP A 256 -18.82 7.24 17.71
C ASP A 256 -17.69 6.98 16.70
N ARG A 257 -18.03 6.81 15.41
CA ARG A 257 -17.02 6.70 14.32
C ARG A 257 -16.16 7.96 14.24
N LEU A 258 -16.78 9.15 14.27
CA LEU A 258 -16.05 10.42 14.27
C LEU A 258 -15.13 10.57 15.49
N VAL A 259 -15.62 10.25 16.69
CA VAL A 259 -14.83 10.33 17.93
C VAL A 259 -13.64 9.37 17.88
N LYS A 260 -13.85 8.13 17.42
CA LYS A 260 -12.77 7.14 17.24
C LYS A 260 -11.72 7.63 16.25
N ASP A 261 -12.12 8.27 15.16
CA ASP A 261 -11.18 8.82 14.18
C ASP A 261 -10.37 10.01 14.73
N LEU A 262 -10.99 10.86 15.56
CA LEU A 262 -10.29 11.94 16.27
C LEU A 262 -9.27 11.37 17.27
N GLN A 263 -9.68 10.40 18.10
CA GLN A 263 -8.80 9.73 19.06
C GLN A 263 -7.61 9.05 18.36
N ARG A 264 -7.88 8.30 17.28
CA ARG A 264 -6.84 7.67 16.46
C ARG A 264 -5.83 8.69 15.92
N ALA A 265 -6.31 9.86 15.47
CA ALA A 265 -5.43 10.92 14.98
C ALA A 265 -4.53 11.49 16.10
N GLU A 266 -5.06 11.64 17.31
CA GLU A 266 -4.30 12.06 18.49
C GLU A 266 -3.27 11.02 18.92
N ASP A 267 -3.65 9.75 18.97
CA ASP A 267 -2.76 8.65 19.34
C ASP A 267 -1.57 8.54 18.41
N VAL A 268 -1.81 8.61 17.09
CA VAL A 268 -0.72 8.61 16.10
C VAL A 268 0.20 9.82 16.29
N ARG A 269 -0.35 11.00 16.61
CA ARG A 269 0.45 12.19 16.89
C ARG A 269 1.30 12.04 18.14
N LEU A 270 0.73 11.47 19.22
CA LEU A 270 1.42 11.22 20.48
C LEU A 270 2.50 10.14 20.33
N LYS A 271 2.20 9.03 19.65
CA LYS A 271 3.16 7.96 19.32
C LYS A 271 4.37 8.52 18.58
N LYS A 272 4.16 9.26 17.48
CA LYS A 272 5.25 9.90 16.72
C LYS A 272 6.04 10.92 17.53
N ARG A 273 5.40 11.62 18.47
CA ARG A 273 6.11 12.54 19.37
C ARG A 273 7.00 11.76 20.35
N LYS A 274 6.50 10.66 20.91
CA LYS A 274 7.24 9.79 21.84
C LYS A 274 8.44 9.15 21.15
N GLU A 275 8.26 8.61 19.94
CA GLU A 275 9.35 8.03 19.13
C GLU A 275 10.48 9.04 18.89
N ARG A 276 10.16 10.27 18.45
CA ARG A 276 11.17 11.33 18.28
C ARG A 276 11.89 11.70 19.57
N MET A 277 11.22 11.63 20.71
CA MET A 277 11.86 11.92 22.00
C MET A 277 12.77 10.78 22.46
N ALA A 278 12.39 9.53 22.20
CA ALA A 278 13.20 8.35 22.51
C ALA A 278 14.47 8.31 21.66
N GLN A 279 14.35 8.53 20.34
CA GLN A 279 15.47 8.52 19.41
C GLN A 279 16.52 9.62 19.70
N ASN A 280 16.11 10.71 20.33
CA ASN A 280 17.01 11.80 20.73
C ASN A 280 17.92 11.47 21.95
N GLY A 281 17.99 10.23 22.41
CA GLY A 281 18.70 9.84 23.64
C GLY A 281 19.67 8.67 23.55
N GLU A 282 19.79 7.99 22.41
CA GLU A 282 20.43 6.65 22.38
C GLU A 282 21.87 6.66 21.81
N ASP A 283 22.26 7.63 20.99
CA ASP A 283 23.47 7.51 20.14
C ASP A 283 24.59 8.56 20.39
N GLY A 284 24.58 9.33 21.47
CA GLY A 284 25.58 10.41 21.64
C GLY A 284 26.01 10.73 23.06
N ASP A 285 27.16 11.39 23.16
CA ASP A 285 27.72 11.87 24.43
C ASP A 285 26.72 12.75 25.20
N VAL A 286 26.55 12.44 26.49
CA VAL A 286 25.60 13.12 27.36
C VAL A 286 26.16 14.51 27.72
N THR A 287 25.77 15.52 26.96
CA THR A 287 26.16 16.94 27.16
C THR A 287 25.23 17.70 28.11
N TYR A 288 24.29 17.03 28.79
CA TYR A 288 23.24 17.68 29.58
C TYR A 288 23.06 17.02 30.96
N ILE A 289 22.68 17.84 31.95
CA ILE A 289 22.41 17.39 33.33
C ILE A 289 20.90 17.19 33.58
N ASN A 290 20.04 17.99 32.92
CA ASN A 290 18.59 17.89 33.07
C ASN A 290 17.87 17.90 31.70
N GLU A 291 16.60 17.48 31.67
CA GLU A 291 15.81 17.38 30.43
C GLU A 291 15.58 18.74 29.75
N LYS A 292 15.47 19.83 30.53
CA LYS A 292 15.35 21.19 29.97
C LYS A 292 16.65 21.63 29.28
N ASN A 293 17.80 21.28 29.84
CA ASN A 293 19.13 21.53 29.32
C ASN A 293 19.35 20.68 28.06
N LYS A 294 18.87 19.44 28.03
CA LYS A 294 18.83 18.62 26.80
C LYS A 294 18.09 19.34 25.66
N GLN A 295 16.88 19.81 25.91
CA GLN A 295 16.09 20.53 24.91
C GLN A 295 16.73 21.85 24.48
N PHE A 296 17.39 22.54 25.42
CA PHE A 296 18.14 23.76 25.13
C PHE A 296 19.38 23.48 24.27
N ASN A 297 20.18 22.48 24.61
CA ASN A 297 21.34 22.05 23.82
C ASN A 297 20.92 21.55 22.43
N GLN A 298 19.78 20.86 22.30
CA GLN A 298 19.20 20.50 21.01
C GLN A 298 18.75 21.72 20.20
N LYS A 299 18.27 22.78 20.86
CA LYS A 299 17.98 24.04 20.17
C LYS A 299 19.27 24.67 19.67
N LEU A 300 20.29 24.77 20.51
CA LEU A 300 21.60 25.31 20.13
C LEU A 300 22.21 24.51 18.98
N SER A 301 22.11 23.18 19.02
CA SER A 301 22.69 22.32 18.00
C SER A 301 22.09 22.58 16.62
N ARG A 302 20.78 22.80 16.53
CA ARG A 302 20.09 23.12 15.27
C ARG A 302 20.55 24.43 14.63
N PHE A 303 20.87 25.45 15.44
CA PHE A 303 21.25 26.78 14.92
C PHE A 303 22.76 26.94 14.73
N TYR A 304 23.56 26.45 15.68
CA TYR A 304 24.97 26.76 15.77
C TYR A 304 25.90 25.66 15.25
N ASN A 305 25.48 24.39 15.20
CA ASN A 305 26.38 23.31 14.76
C ASN A 305 26.94 23.53 13.35
N LYS A 306 26.17 24.19 12.47
CA LYS A 306 26.64 24.55 11.12
C LYS A 306 27.87 25.46 11.16
N TYR A 307 27.97 26.33 12.17
CA TYR A 307 29.05 27.31 12.30
C TYR A 307 30.15 26.86 13.28
N THR A 308 29.84 25.96 14.20
CA THR A 308 30.77 25.48 15.24
C THR A 308 31.33 24.09 14.95
N ALA A 309 31.19 23.59 13.72
CA ALA A 309 31.67 22.27 13.32
C ALA A 309 33.19 22.13 13.50
N GLU A 310 33.97 23.11 13.05
CA GLU A 310 35.44 23.11 13.19
C GLU A 310 35.86 23.14 14.65
N ILE A 311 35.19 23.93 15.47
CA ILE A 311 35.46 24.03 16.92
C ILE A 311 35.20 22.68 17.59
N ARG A 312 34.07 22.03 17.28
CA ARG A 312 33.72 20.70 17.80
C ARG A 312 34.77 19.65 17.41
N ASP A 313 35.13 19.63 16.14
CA ASP A 313 36.10 18.69 15.57
C ASP A 313 37.51 18.92 16.16
N SER A 314 37.91 20.18 16.40
CA SER A 314 39.12 20.48 17.18
C SER A 314 39.02 19.98 18.63
N PHE A 315 37.88 20.10 19.31
CA PHE A 315 37.71 19.51 20.65
C PHE A 315 37.83 17.98 20.63
N GLU A 316 37.23 17.32 19.64
CA GLU A 316 37.32 15.86 19.46
C GLU A 316 38.75 15.41 19.11
N ARG A 317 39.52 16.25 18.40
CA ARG A 317 40.95 16.06 18.11
C ARG A 317 41.90 16.49 19.23
N GLY A 318 41.41 16.82 20.42
CA GLY A 318 42.27 17.19 21.56
C GLY A 318 42.77 18.63 21.53
N THR A 319 41.94 19.57 21.05
CA THR A 319 42.17 21.03 21.02
C THR A 319 43.35 21.51 20.18
N MET A 320 43.89 20.66 19.28
CA MET A 320 44.82 21.12 18.26
C MET A 320 44.10 22.01 17.24
N ILE A 321 44.67 23.19 17.01
CA ILE A 321 44.36 24.11 15.91
C ILE A 321 45.09 23.65 14.66
#